data_AF-A0A3N5VQE1-F1
#
_entry.id   AF-A0A3N5VQE1-F1
#
_cell.length_a   1.000
_cell.length_b   1.000
_cell.length_c   1.000
_cell.angle_alpha   90.00
_cell.angle_beta   90.00
_cell.angle_gamma   90.00
#
_symmetry.space_group_name_H-M   'P 1'
#
loop_
_entity.id
_entity.type
_entity.pdbx_description
1 polymer ?
#
loop_
_entity_poly.entity_id
_entity_poly.type
_entity_poly.pdbx_seq_one_letter_code
_entity_poly.pdbx_strand_id
1 'polypeptide(L)'
;MKGNTHKSVLLAVVVMLVLVVFTPVASTQGPEGAGKSADMHWSALDNVQRFTDTLDKAGFGVQEGDFRFWDLVKDTCEGKVPDALANNPWPNAYISMYFEPHDGVPTPPVDVFWQLREDEAIVLVGQTPPAAAYFSYQSFVAVPPGAPGRIGAPVGDTINIGTIHTIGPDRVNRPVIIIITGHRETEQRVRAAARAAGYPDAIINVETISPVIAPLGVSRDGKEGSWLGFVHRVAVPQDRVALEEYIKDPPYRLFRVTPVDPATGEVGAEPVLA
;
A
#
# COMPACT_ATOMS: atom_id res chain seq x y z
N MET A 1 47.52 63.40 40.23
CA MET A 1 47.10 64.11 39.00
C MET A 1 47.65 63.36 37.81
N LYS A 2 46.75 62.93 36.91
CA LYS A 2 46.91 62.62 35.45
C LYS A 2 48.18 61.86 35.01
N GLY A 3 48.14 60.71 34.35
CA GLY A 3 47.05 59.92 33.79
C GLY A 3 47.60 58.83 32.83
N ASN A 4 46.85 57.74 32.75
CA ASN A 4 46.63 56.75 31.67
C ASN A 4 47.21 57.07 30.26
N THR A 5 47.60 56.13 29.39
CA THR A 5 46.93 54.85 29.08
C THR A 5 47.80 53.89 28.25
N HIS A 6 47.51 52.60 28.47
CA HIS A 6 47.96 51.35 27.85
C HIS A 6 48.11 51.29 26.32
N LYS A 7 49.13 50.55 25.86
CA LYS A 7 49.10 49.75 24.62
C LYS A 7 49.36 48.29 24.96
N SER A 8 48.51 47.45 24.40
CA SER A 8 48.21 46.08 24.79
C SER A 8 49.31 45.07 24.40
N VAL A 9 49.40 44.06 25.25
CA VAL A 9 50.16 42.81 25.14
C VAL A 9 49.51 41.89 24.11
N LEU A 10 50.29 41.25 23.23
CA LEU A 10 50.25 39.79 23.06
C LEU A 10 51.47 39.29 22.27
N LEU A 11 52.24 38.42 22.92
CA LEU A 11 53.35 37.64 22.42
C LEU A 11 52.83 36.23 22.13
N ALA A 12 53.02 35.68 20.92
CA ALA A 12 52.93 34.24 20.69
C ALA A 12 53.66 33.82 19.39
N VAL A 13 54.89 33.37 19.58
CA VAL A 13 55.57 32.21 18.98
C VAL A 13 55.25 31.85 17.52
N VAL A 14 56.25 32.06 16.65
CA VAL A 14 56.32 31.52 15.28
C VAL A 14 56.98 30.13 15.31
N VAL A 15 56.27 29.11 14.84
CA VAL A 15 56.86 27.80 14.49
C VAL A 15 56.50 27.51 13.03
N MET A 16 57.53 27.49 12.17
CA MET A 16 57.46 26.96 10.81
C MET A 16 57.25 25.45 10.86
N LEU A 17 56.26 24.93 10.13
CA LEU A 17 56.21 23.52 9.76
C LEU A 17 55.85 23.38 8.28
N VAL A 18 56.79 22.81 7.54
CA VAL A 18 56.69 22.41 6.14
C VAL A 18 55.75 21.20 6.05
N LEU A 19 54.63 21.31 5.33
CA LEU A 19 53.76 20.18 4.99
C LEU A 19 53.95 19.83 3.51
N VAL A 20 54.61 18.69 3.30
CA VAL A 20 54.75 18.00 2.02
C VAL A 20 53.38 17.48 1.60
N VAL A 21 52.94 17.86 0.40
CA VAL A 21 51.70 17.37 -0.22
C VAL A 21 51.93 15.93 -0.69
N PHE A 22 51.39 14.95 0.03
CA PHE A 22 51.13 13.62 -0.49
C PHE A 22 49.64 13.54 -0.83
N THR A 23 49.31 13.54 -2.12
CA THR A 23 47.97 13.17 -2.60
C THR A 23 47.81 11.66 -2.51
N PRO A 24 46.83 11.12 -1.76
CA PRO A 24 46.46 9.73 -1.90
C PRO A 24 45.60 9.59 -3.18
N VAL A 25 46.09 8.84 -4.15
CA VAL A 25 45.26 8.28 -5.23
C VAL A 25 44.38 7.22 -4.59
N ALA A 26 43.18 7.61 -4.17
CA ALA A 26 42.16 6.66 -3.77
C ALA A 26 41.54 6.07 -5.04
N SER A 27 41.90 4.83 -5.36
CA SER A 27 41.14 3.98 -6.28
C SER A 27 39.75 3.74 -5.66
N THR A 28 38.77 4.52 -6.07
CA THR A 28 37.36 4.20 -5.88
C THR A 28 36.97 3.17 -6.93
N GLN A 29 37.14 1.89 -6.61
CA GLN A 29 36.29 0.86 -7.20
C GLN A 29 34.87 1.12 -6.68
N GLY A 30 34.10 1.89 -7.46
CA GLY A 30 32.66 1.99 -7.25
C GLY A 30 32.04 0.60 -7.40
N PRO A 31 30.91 0.31 -6.73
CA PRO A 31 30.22 -0.95 -6.93
C PRO A 31 29.90 -1.12 -8.42
N GLU A 32 30.55 -2.10 -9.04
CA GLU A 32 30.18 -2.66 -10.32
C GLU A 32 28.73 -3.15 -10.23
N GLY A 33 27.89 -2.71 -11.16
CA GLY A 33 26.52 -3.19 -11.28
C GLY A 33 25.43 -2.17 -10.99
N ALA A 34 25.63 -0.87 -11.26
CA ALA A 34 24.51 -0.02 -11.67
C ALA A 34 24.07 -0.48 -13.07
N GLY A 35 23.30 -1.57 -13.11
CA GLY A 35 22.60 -1.99 -14.31
C GLY A 35 21.86 -0.80 -14.87
N LYS A 36 22.15 -0.46 -16.13
CA LYS A 36 21.37 0.50 -16.92
C LYS A 36 19.89 0.18 -16.68
N SER A 37 19.14 1.16 -16.19
CA SER A 37 17.68 1.12 -16.05
C SER A 37 17.09 0.51 -17.31
N ALA A 38 16.80 -0.79 -17.27
CA ALA A 38 16.03 -1.41 -18.32
C ALA A 38 14.66 -0.76 -18.25
N ASP A 39 14.22 -0.20 -19.37
CA ASP A 39 12.82 0.19 -19.57
C ASP A 39 11.95 -1.03 -19.27
N MET A 40 11.49 -1.15 -18.02
CA MET A 40 10.60 -2.22 -17.62
C MET A 40 9.17 -1.82 -18.00
N HIS A 41 8.92 -1.83 -19.30
CA HIS A 41 7.61 -1.73 -19.95
C HIS A 41 6.79 -3.03 -19.77
N TRP A 42 6.93 -3.74 -18.65
CA TRP A 42 6.13 -4.93 -18.39
C TRP A 42 5.06 -4.60 -17.35
N SER A 43 3.90 -5.23 -17.46
CA SER A 43 2.78 -5.01 -16.56
C SER A 43 2.75 -6.11 -15.50
N ALA A 44 2.52 -5.74 -14.23
CA ALA A 44 2.23 -6.76 -13.21
C ALA A 44 1.07 -7.68 -13.61
N LEU A 45 0.14 -7.16 -14.43
CA LEU A 45 -1.02 -7.91 -14.90
C LEU A 45 -0.64 -9.10 -15.79
N ASP A 46 0.52 -9.08 -16.44
CA ASP A 46 0.96 -10.13 -17.38
C ASP A 46 1.13 -11.50 -16.69
N ASN A 47 1.33 -11.52 -15.38
CA ASN A 47 1.54 -12.75 -14.60
C ASN A 47 0.34 -13.14 -13.72
N VAL A 48 -0.80 -12.45 -13.83
CA VAL A 48 -1.97 -12.67 -12.94
C VAL A 48 -2.49 -14.10 -13.03
N GLN A 49 -2.59 -14.69 -14.22
CA GLN A 49 -3.04 -16.09 -14.34
C GLN A 49 -2.09 -17.05 -13.61
N ARG A 50 -0.77 -16.88 -13.80
CA ARG A 50 0.22 -17.70 -13.09
C ARG A 50 0.10 -17.50 -11.58
N PHE A 51 -0.22 -16.29 -11.14
CA PHE A 51 -0.40 -15.96 -9.74
C PHE A 51 -1.59 -16.68 -9.11
N THR A 52 -2.77 -16.62 -9.75
CA THR A 52 -3.94 -17.37 -9.28
C THR A 52 -3.68 -18.87 -9.26
N ASP A 53 -2.96 -19.41 -10.25
CA ASP A 53 -2.58 -20.83 -10.26
C ASP A 53 -1.63 -21.20 -9.11
N THR A 54 -0.73 -20.28 -8.72
CA THR A 54 0.18 -20.50 -7.58
C THR A 54 -0.51 -20.34 -6.22
N LEU A 55 -1.55 -19.51 -6.13
CA LEU A 55 -2.40 -19.39 -4.94
C LEU A 55 -3.21 -20.67 -4.74
N ASP A 56 -3.84 -21.19 -5.80
CA ASP A 56 -4.57 -22.46 -5.78
C ASP A 56 -3.66 -23.62 -5.30
N LYS A 57 -2.48 -23.77 -5.91
CA LYS A 57 -1.48 -24.77 -5.47
C LYS A 57 -1.01 -24.58 -4.04
N ALA A 58 -1.05 -23.36 -3.52
CA ALA A 58 -0.70 -23.03 -2.14
C ALA A 58 -1.87 -23.23 -1.16
N GLY A 59 -3.01 -23.76 -1.61
CA GLY A 59 -4.18 -24.06 -0.79
C GLY A 59 -5.03 -22.83 -0.49
N PHE A 60 -5.20 -21.94 -1.48
CA PHE A 60 -6.08 -20.78 -1.37
C PHE A 60 -7.17 -20.81 -2.45
N GLY A 61 -8.41 -20.52 -2.03
CA GLY A 61 -9.45 -20.05 -2.91
C GLY A 61 -9.25 -18.57 -3.22
N VAL A 62 -9.72 -18.14 -4.38
CA VAL A 62 -9.64 -16.76 -4.84
C VAL A 62 -11.03 -16.27 -5.22
N GLN A 63 -11.43 -15.15 -4.62
CA GLN A 63 -12.57 -14.37 -5.07
C GLN A 63 -12.06 -13.07 -5.68
N GLU A 64 -12.44 -12.82 -6.92
CA GLU A 64 -12.12 -11.57 -7.60
C GLU A 64 -13.07 -10.45 -7.16
N GLY A 65 -12.53 -9.25 -7.01
CA GLY A 65 -13.29 -8.02 -6.76
C GLY A 65 -12.97 -6.95 -7.80
N ASP A 66 -13.67 -5.82 -7.70
CA ASP A 66 -13.44 -4.66 -8.58
C ASP A 66 -12.62 -3.58 -7.87
N PHE A 67 -11.72 -2.96 -8.62
CA PHE A 67 -10.94 -1.81 -8.18
C PHE A 67 -11.24 -0.60 -9.07
N ARG A 68 -12.15 0.27 -8.61
CA ARG A 68 -12.73 1.32 -9.47
C ARG A 68 -12.86 2.65 -8.76
N PHE A 69 -12.94 3.71 -9.56
CA PHE A 69 -13.15 5.07 -9.06
C PHE A 69 -14.39 5.17 -8.18
N TRP A 70 -14.21 5.83 -7.04
CA TRP A 70 -15.27 6.14 -6.11
C TRP A 70 -15.55 7.65 -6.10
N ASP A 71 -16.65 8.05 -6.73
CA ASP A 71 -17.13 9.42 -6.71
C ASP A 71 -17.83 9.72 -5.38
N LEU A 72 -17.04 9.86 -4.33
CA LEU A 72 -17.53 10.10 -2.98
C LEU A 72 -18.33 11.41 -2.89
N VAL A 73 -17.96 12.45 -3.64
CA VAL A 73 -18.73 13.71 -3.66
C VAL A 73 -20.15 13.46 -4.18
N LYS A 74 -20.26 12.76 -5.33
CA LYS A 74 -21.56 12.41 -5.90
C LYS A 74 -22.37 11.53 -4.97
N ASP A 75 -21.77 10.49 -4.40
CA ASP A 75 -22.46 9.58 -3.49
C ASP A 75 -22.94 10.29 -2.21
N THR A 76 -22.19 11.28 -1.70
CA THR A 76 -22.67 12.15 -0.61
C THR A 76 -23.83 13.04 -1.05
N CYS A 77 -23.74 13.68 -2.23
CA CYS A 77 -24.82 14.52 -2.76
C CYS A 77 -26.11 13.73 -3.05
N GLU A 78 -25.98 12.44 -3.40
CA GLU A 78 -27.09 11.51 -3.62
C GLU A 78 -27.59 10.86 -2.32
N GLY A 79 -26.99 11.15 -1.17
CA GLY A 79 -27.39 10.63 0.13
C GLY A 79 -27.04 9.15 0.38
N LYS A 80 -26.16 8.57 -0.45
CA LYS A 80 -25.69 7.18 -0.31
C LYS A 80 -24.63 7.03 0.78
N VAL A 81 -23.85 8.08 1.01
CA VAL A 81 -22.84 8.16 2.07
C VAL A 81 -23.12 9.43 2.89
N PRO A 82 -23.08 9.39 4.23
CA PRO A 82 -23.53 10.50 5.07
C PRO A 82 -22.68 11.78 4.92
N ASP A 83 -21.40 11.64 4.59
CA ASP A 83 -20.46 12.74 4.42
C ASP A 83 -19.39 12.37 3.38
N ALA A 84 -18.59 13.37 2.98
CA ALA A 84 -17.54 13.22 1.98
C ALA A 84 -16.16 12.89 2.59
N LEU A 85 -16.09 12.48 3.87
CA LEU A 85 -14.88 12.01 4.57
C LEU A 85 -13.64 12.92 4.43
N ALA A 86 -13.84 14.24 4.46
CA ALA A 86 -12.79 15.24 4.22
C ALA A 86 -12.02 15.03 2.90
N ASN A 87 -12.68 14.48 1.88
CA ASN A 87 -12.06 14.31 0.57
C ASN A 87 -11.66 15.66 -0.04
N ASN A 88 -10.54 15.65 -0.74
CA ASN A 88 -10.17 16.80 -1.56
C ASN A 88 -10.98 16.74 -2.86
N PRO A 89 -11.53 17.87 -3.33
CA PRO A 89 -12.30 17.86 -4.55
C PRO A 89 -11.42 17.51 -5.76
N TRP A 90 -12.09 17.17 -6.86
CA TRP A 90 -11.46 17.02 -8.17
C TRP A 90 -10.46 18.16 -8.47
N PRO A 91 -9.26 17.89 -9.01
CA PRO A 91 -8.78 16.64 -9.62
C PRO A 91 -7.99 15.72 -8.69
N ASN A 92 -8.40 15.59 -7.42
CA ASN A 92 -7.93 14.50 -6.56
C ASN A 92 -8.85 13.30 -6.74
N ALA A 93 -8.28 12.13 -7.03
CA ALA A 93 -9.04 10.92 -7.29
C ALA A 93 -8.93 9.93 -6.14
N TYR A 94 -10.00 9.16 -5.96
CA TYR A 94 -10.16 8.15 -4.95
C TYR A 94 -10.67 6.88 -5.65
N ILE A 95 -9.92 5.80 -5.54
CA ILE A 95 -10.27 4.47 -6.05
C ILE A 95 -10.43 3.56 -4.85
N SER A 96 -11.44 2.69 -4.88
CA SER A 96 -11.73 1.79 -3.76
C SER A 96 -11.96 0.36 -4.24
N MET A 97 -12.06 -0.53 -3.26
CA MET A 97 -12.27 -1.96 -3.43
C MET A 97 -13.75 -2.27 -3.31
N TYR A 98 -14.26 -3.09 -4.22
CA TYR A 98 -15.61 -3.61 -4.19
C TYR A 98 -15.53 -5.13 -4.21
N PHE A 99 -16.18 -5.74 -3.24
CA PHE A 99 -16.27 -7.19 -3.13
C PHE A 99 -17.72 -7.58 -2.95
N GLU A 100 -18.07 -8.76 -3.47
CA GLU A 100 -19.22 -9.46 -2.94
C GLU A 100 -18.96 -9.79 -1.45
N PRO A 101 -19.93 -9.61 -0.56
CA PRO A 101 -19.80 -10.01 0.84
C PRO A 101 -19.56 -11.52 0.95
N HIS A 102 -18.96 -11.96 2.06
CA HIS A 102 -18.89 -13.39 2.38
C HIS A 102 -20.30 -14.00 2.46
N ASP A 103 -20.40 -15.29 2.17
CA ASP A 103 -21.67 -16.01 2.19
C ASP A 103 -22.41 -15.88 3.52
N GLY A 104 -23.68 -15.43 3.45
CA GLY A 104 -24.53 -15.23 4.61
C GLY A 104 -24.22 -13.98 5.43
N VAL A 105 -23.35 -13.08 4.95
CA VAL A 105 -23.14 -11.74 5.53
C VAL A 105 -24.12 -10.74 4.91
N PRO A 106 -24.72 -9.84 5.71
CA PRO A 106 -25.56 -8.77 5.19
C PRO A 106 -24.83 -7.84 4.20
N THR A 107 -25.60 -7.10 3.41
CA THR A 107 -25.08 -6.00 2.58
C THR A 107 -24.28 -5.01 3.45
N PRO A 108 -23.09 -4.58 2.99
CA PRO A 108 -22.29 -3.62 3.74
C PRO A 108 -23.03 -2.28 3.91
N PRO A 109 -22.74 -1.51 4.98
CA PRO A 109 -23.33 -0.18 5.16
C PRO A 109 -23.01 0.81 4.03
N VAL A 110 -21.90 0.60 3.33
CA VAL A 110 -21.51 1.29 2.09
C VAL A 110 -20.86 0.25 1.19
N ASP A 111 -21.17 0.24 -0.10
CA ASP A 111 -20.73 -0.77 -1.07
C ASP A 111 -19.20 -1.01 -1.12
N VAL A 112 -18.39 -0.03 -0.72
CA VAL A 112 -16.91 -0.13 -0.67
C VAL A 112 -16.38 -0.72 0.63
N PHE A 113 -17.27 -1.04 1.57
CA PHE A 113 -16.88 -1.66 2.83
C PHE A 113 -16.91 -3.17 2.72
N TRP A 114 -15.90 -3.78 3.32
CA TRP A 114 -15.68 -5.21 3.31
C TRP A 114 -15.25 -5.68 4.69
N GLN A 115 -15.45 -6.96 4.97
CA GLN A 115 -14.86 -7.63 6.13
C GLN A 115 -13.73 -8.53 5.65
N LEU A 116 -12.86 -8.93 6.58
CA LEU A 116 -11.73 -9.80 6.31
C LEU A 116 -11.64 -10.83 7.44
N ARG A 117 -11.69 -12.11 7.09
CA ARG A 117 -11.51 -13.21 8.04
C ARG A 117 -10.09 -13.18 8.60
N GLU A 118 -9.90 -13.74 9.79
CA GLU A 118 -8.62 -13.65 10.51
C GLU A 118 -7.43 -14.24 9.76
N ASP A 119 -7.65 -15.24 8.88
CA ASP A 119 -6.63 -15.91 8.07
C ASP A 119 -6.64 -15.49 6.59
N GLU A 120 -7.45 -14.49 6.21
CA GLU A 120 -7.56 -14.00 4.83
C GLU A 120 -6.51 -12.94 4.49
N ALA A 121 -6.33 -12.74 3.18
CA ALA A 121 -5.64 -11.58 2.64
C ALA A 121 -6.42 -10.97 1.48
N ILE A 122 -6.24 -9.66 1.29
CA ILE A 122 -6.56 -9.00 0.03
C ILE A 122 -5.26 -8.77 -0.73
N VAL A 123 -5.25 -9.06 -2.02
CA VAL A 123 -4.11 -8.83 -2.89
C VAL A 123 -4.50 -7.96 -4.06
N LEU A 124 -3.80 -6.83 -4.20
CA LEU A 124 -3.91 -5.93 -5.33
C LEU A 124 -2.69 -6.12 -6.24
N VAL A 125 -2.91 -6.42 -7.51
CA VAL A 125 -1.85 -6.57 -8.52
C VAL A 125 -2.11 -5.54 -9.63
N GLY A 126 -1.14 -4.68 -9.94
CA GLY A 126 -1.37 -3.67 -10.98
C GLY A 126 -0.23 -2.70 -11.19
N GLN A 127 -0.57 -1.46 -11.56
CA GLN A 127 0.39 -0.39 -11.83
C GLN A 127 0.10 0.89 -11.06
N THR A 128 1.12 1.47 -10.42
CA THR A 128 1.02 2.76 -9.72
C THR A 128 0.53 3.87 -10.66
N PRO A 129 -0.11 4.92 -10.13
CA PRO A 129 -0.74 5.94 -10.97
C PRO A 129 0.27 6.74 -11.81
N PRO A 130 -0.24 7.53 -12.77
CA PRO A 130 0.51 8.59 -13.44
C PRO A 130 1.11 9.59 -12.45
N ALA A 131 2.00 10.43 -12.97
CA ALA A 131 2.70 11.42 -12.16
C ALA A 131 1.73 12.36 -11.41
N ALA A 132 1.92 12.46 -10.10
CA ALA A 132 1.14 13.27 -9.19
C ALA A 132 2.04 13.75 -8.03
N ALA A 133 1.61 14.77 -7.29
CA ALA A 133 2.37 15.22 -6.11
C ALA A 133 2.34 14.16 -4.98
N TYR A 134 1.26 13.39 -4.90
CA TYR A 134 1.11 12.33 -3.91
C TYR A 134 0.17 11.24 -4.38
N PHE A 135 0.47 9.99 -4.05
CA PHE A 135 -0.51 8.91 -4.05
C PHE A 135 -0.31 7.97 -2.86
N SER A 136 -1.36 7.26 -2.47
CA SER A 136 -1.32 6.28 -1.38
C SER A 136 -2.31 5.14 -1.55
N TYR A 137 -2.12 4.10 -0.75
CA TYR A 137 -2.97 2.92 -0.57
C TYR A 137 -3.11 2.75 0.94
N GLN A 138 -4.34 2.83 1.46
CA GLN A 138 -4.60 2.77 2.89
C GLN A 138 -5.94 2.10 3.17
N SER A 139 -5.91 1.14 4.08
CA SER A 139 -7.08 0.55 4.70
C SER A 139 -7.45 1.29 5.99
N PHE A 140 -8.74 1.42 6.25
CA PHE A 140 -9.29 2.10 7.43
C PHE A 140 -10.33 1.22 8.11
N VAL A 141 -10.43 1.33 9.44
CA VAL A 141 -11.63 0.86 10.15
C VAL A 141 -12.75 1.83 9.84
N ALA A 142 -13.69 1.39 9.02
CA ALA A 142 -14.88 2.16 8.73
C ALA A 142 -15.87 2.06 9.89
N VAL A 143 -16.29 0.85 10.27
CA VAL A 143 -17.22 0.61 11.39
C VAL A 143 -16.66 -0.52 12.25
N PRO A 144 -16.18 -0.23 13.48
CA PRO A 144 -15.73 -1.28 14.39
C PRO A 144 -16.91 -2.09 14.96
N PRO A 145 -16.66 -3.28 15.53
CA PRO A 145 -17.70 -4.09 16.15
C PRO A 145 -18.38 -3.37 17.32
N GLY A 146 -19.71 -3.44 17.39
CA GLY A 146 -20.49 -2.90 18.52
C GLY A 146 -20.50 -1.37 18.67
N ALA A 147 -19.80 -0.62 17.82
CA ALA A 147 -19.89 0.84 17.78
C ALA A 147 -20.28 1.30 16.36
N PRO A 148 -21.54 1.73 16.16
CA PRO A 148 -22.08 2.04 14.82
C PRO A 148 -21.53 3.34 14.23
N GLY A 149 -20.70 4.09 14.98
CA GLY A 149 -20.07 5.32 14.51
C GLY A 149 -18.89 5.04 13.58
N ARG A 150 -18.83 5.76 12.45
CA ARG A 150 -17.69 5.66 11.54
C ARG A 150 -16.45 6.30 12.17
N ILE A 151 -15.36 5.55 12.30
CA ILE A 151 -14.12 6.06 12.92
C ILE A 151 -13.14 6.56 11.87
N GLY A 152 -12.94 5.81 10.78
CA GLY A 152 -11.99 6.17 9.73
C GLY A 152 -10.53 6.16 10.20
N ALA A 153 -10.20 5.33 11.19
CA ALA A 153 -8.83 5.19 11.68
C ALA A 153 -8.02 4.30 10.73
N PRO A 154 -6.79 4.70 10.33
CA PRO A 154 -5.92 3.85 9.52
C PRO A 154 -5.54 2.60 10.32
N VAL A 155 -5.52 1.45 9.66
CA VAL A 155 -5.29 0.15 10.32
C VAL A 155 -3.81 -0.26 10.40
N GLY A 156 -2.93 0.51 9.76
CA GLY A 156 -1.51 0.26 9.64
C GLY A 156 -0.79 1.43 8.96
N ASP A 157 0.50 1.26 8.70
CA ASP A 157 1.33 2.26 8.02
C ASP A 157 0.92 2.45 6.56
N THR A 158 0.76 3.69 6.14
CA THR A 158 0.36 4.02 4.76
C THR A 158 1.44 3.66 3.74
N ILE A 159 1.08 2.83 2.77
CA ILE A 159 1.86 2.68 1.54
C ILE A 159 1.59 3.91 0.68
N ASN A 160 2.61 4.72 0.42
CA ASN A 160 2.50 5.97 -0.33
C ASN A 160 3.66 6.15 -1.29
N ILE A 161 3.62 7.20 -2.11
CA ILE A 161 4.68 7.50 -3.09
C ILE A 161 6.09 7.52 -2.46
N GLY A 162 6.26 7.86 -1.18
CA GLY A 162 7.54 7.86 -0.49
C GLY A 162 7.96 6.51 0.10
N THR A 163 7.02 5.59 0.34
CA THR A 163 7.28 4.30 1.01
C THR A 163 7.09 3.08 0.11
N ILE A 164 6.38 3.21 -1.00
CA ILE A 164 6.06 2.11 -1.92
C ILE A 164 7.33 1.43 -2.49
N HIS A 165 7.35 0.11 -2.41
CA HIS A 165 8.30 -0.75 -3.09
C HIS A 165 7.89 -0.90 -4.55
N THR A 166 8.76 -0.43 -5.44
CA THR A 166 8.68 -0.67 -6.87
C THR A 166 10.07 -0.54 -7.49
N ILE A 167 10.22 -0.85 -8.78
CA ILE A 167 11.53 -0.82 -9.46
C ILE A 167 11.58 0.36 -10.42
N GLY A 168 12.61 1.18 -10.26
CA GLY A 168 12.88 2.36 -11.08
C GLY A 168 13.22 3.58 -10.23
N PRO A 169 13.76 4.64 -10.86
CA PRO A 169 14.07 5.88 -10.16
C PRO A 169 12.82 6.70 -9.81
N ASP A 170 11.78 6.60 -10.63
CA ASP A 170 10.45 7.13 -10.34
C ASP A 170 9.52 6.00 -9.88
N ARG A 171 8.44 6.36 -9.18
CA ARG A 171 7.51 5.41 -8.56
C ARG A 171 6.12 5.43 -9.20
N VAL A 172 6.01 6.07 -10.36
CA VAL A 172 4.76 6.32 -11.10
C VAL A 172 4.71 5.42 -12.33
N ASN A 173 3.53 4.94 -12.71
CA ASN A 173 3.37 3.97 -13.80
C ASN A 173 4.29 2.75 -13.64
N ARG A 174 4.42 2.23 -12.42
CA ARG A 174 5.29 1.09 -12.11
C ARG A 174 4.48 -0.12 -11.65
N PRO A 175 4.92 -1.35 -11.98
CA PRO A 175 4.36 -2.58 -11.40
C PRO A 175 4.36 -2.55 -9.88
N VAL A 176 3.26 -3.01 -9.27
CA VAL A 176 3.10 -3.11 -7.82
C VAL A 176 2.25 -4.32 -7.45
N ILE A 177 2.59 -4.95 -6.33
CA ILE A 177 1.73 -5.86 -5.59
C ILE A 177 1.56 -5.35 -4.17
N ILE A 178 0.32 -5.32 -3.68
CA ILE A 178 0.01 -4.95 -2.30
C ILE A 178 -0.76 -6.10 -1.66
N ILE A 179 -0.22 -6.64 -0.58
CA ILE A 179 -0.86 -7.66 0.25
C ILE A 179 -1.38 -6.97 1.51
N ILE A 180 -2.67 -7.12 1.80
CA ILE A 180 -3.33 -6.56 2.98
C ILE A 180 -3.82 -7.73 3.83
N THR A 181 -3.29 -7.87 5.04
CA THR A 181 -3.69 -8.97 5.94
C THR A 181 -3.27 -8.67 7.38
N GLY A 182 -3.98 -9.24 8.36
CA GLY A 182 -3.53 -9.28 9.76
C GLY A 182 -2.78 -10.57 10.11
N HIS A 183 -2.67 -11.53 9.18
CA HIS A 183 -2.17 -12.88 9.46
C HIS A 183 -0.79 -13.13 8.88
N ARG A 184 0.17 -13.45 9.75
CA ARG A 184 1.57 -13.63 9.36
C ARG A 184 1.78 -14.83 8.43
N GLU A 185 1.13 -15.96 8.70
CA GLU A 185 1.30 -17.14 7.84
C GLU A 185 0.72 -16.91 6.43
N THR A 186 -0.50 -16.38 6.35
CA THR A 186 -1.14 -15.97 5.09
C THR A 186 -0.25 -15.01 4.30
N GLU A 187 0.29 -13.97 4.93
CA GLU A 187 1.24 -13.05 4.29
C GLU A 187 2.42 -13.80 3.65
N GLN A 188 3.08 -14.68 4.41
CA GLN A 188 4.25 -15.41 3.92
C GLN A 188 3.92 -16.34 2.77
N ARG A 189 2.77 -17.03 2.83
CA ARG A 189 2.32 -17.97 1.80
C ARG A 189 1.87 -17.25 0.54
N VAL A 190 1.15 -16.14 0.65
CA VAL A 190 0.76 -15.28 -0.48
C VAL A 190 2.00 -14.67 -1.15
N ARG A 191 2.97 -14.18 -0.37
CA ARG A 191 4.25 -13.71 -0.90
C ARG A 191 5.02 -14.82 -1.63
N ALA A 192 5.03 -16.03 -1.08
CA ALA A 192 5.65 -17.18 -1.73
C ALA A 192 4.97 -17.53 -3.07
N ALA A 193 3.63 -17.49 -3.13
CA ALA A 193 2.88 -17.67 -4.36
C ALA A 193 3.21 -16.57 -5.39
N ALA A 194 3.26 -15.30 -4.96
CA ALA A 194 3.64 -14.18 -5.83
C ALA A 194 5.04 -14.38 -6.45
N ARG A 195 6.02 -14.81 -5.65
CA ARG A 195 7.35 -15.16 -6.15
C ARG A 195 7.32 -16.32 -7.15
N ALA A 196 6.58 -17.39 -6.84
CA ALA A 196 6.42 -18.54 -7.74
C ALA A 196 5.74 -18.15 -9.06
N ALA A 197 4.91 -17.11 -9.06
CA ALA A 197 4.30 -16.54 -10.25
C ALA A 197 5.27 -15.68 -11.10
N GLY A 198 6.47 -15.41 -10.59
CA GLY A 198 7.52 -14.64 -11.28
C GLY A 198 7.57 -13.17 -10.88
N TYR A 199 6.85 -12.74 -9.84
CA TYR A 199 6.97 -11.38 -9.34
C TYR A 199 8.24 -11.21 -8.50
N PRO A 200 9.03 -10.14 -8.74
CA PRO A 200 10.19 -9.85 -7.90
C PRO A 200 9.74 -9.31 -6.53
N ASP A 201 10.43 -9.70 -5.45
CA ASP A 201 10.15 -9.20 -4.10
C ASP A 201 10.21 -7.66 -4.01
N ALA A 202 10.97 -7.02 -4.90
CA ALA A 202 11.13 -5.56 -4.98
C ALA A 202 9.86 -4.77 -5.33
N ILE A 203 8.78 -5.42 -5.79
CA ILE A 203 7.49 -4.77 -6.05
C ILE A 203 6.39 -5.20 -5.06
N ILE A 204 6.71 -6.09 -4.12
CA ILE A 204 5.76 -6.61 -3.13
C ILE A 204 5.75 -5.69 -1.90
N ASN A 205 4.58 -5.16 -1.61
CA ASN A 205 4.27 -4.34 -0.45
C ASN A 205 3.30 -5.09 0.46
N VAL A 206 3.40 -4.84 1.76
CA VAL A 206 2.48 -5.41 2.75
C VAL A 206 1.92 -4.30 3.61
N GLU A 207 0.60 -4.18 3.65
CA GLU A 207 -0.13 -3.41 4.64
C GLU A 207 -0.63 -4.38 5.72
N THR A 208 0.06 -4.41 6.86
CA THR A 208 -0.37 -5.25 7.98
C THR A 208 -1.52 -4.58 8.70
N ILE A 209 -2.67 -5.27 8.78
CA ILE A 209 -3.79 -4.82 9.61
C ILE A 209 -3.48 -5.19 11.06
N SER A 210 -3.47 -4.22 11.96
CA SER A 210 -3.41 -4.49 13.39
C SER A 210 -4.79 -4.93 13.92
N PRO A 211 -4.98 -6.18 14.39
CA PRO A 211 -6.26 -6.64 14.93
C PRO A 211 -6.70 -5.87 16.19
N VAL A 212 -5.75 -5.19 16.86
CA VAL A 212 -6.02 -4.32 18.01
C VAL A 212 -6.75 -3.05 17.59
N ILE A 213 -6.43 -2.51 16.42
CA ILE A 213 -7.10 -1.32 15.85
C ILE A 213 -8.40 -1.74 15.17
N ALA A 214 -8.35 -2.86 14.46
CA ALA A 214 -9.39 -3.35 13.59
C ALA A 214 -9.64 -4.84 13.84
N PRO A 215 -10.52 -5.21 14.79
CA PRO A 215 -10.90 -6.60 14.98
C PRO A 215 -11.30 -7.24 13.65
N LEU A 216 -10.55 -8.27 13.26
CA LEU A 216 -10.81 -9.07 12.07
C LEU A 216 -11.90 -10.10 12.34
N GLY A 217 -12.47 -10.67 11.29
CA GLY A 217 -13.56 -11.63 11.38
C GLY A 217 -14.69 -11.28 10.41
N VAL A 218 -15.60 -12.26 10.24
CA VAL A 218 -16.76 -12.16 9.35
C VAL A 218 -18.02 -12.14 10.20
N SER A 219 -18.43 -10.94 10.63
CA SER A 219 -19.60 -10.74 11.46
C SER A 219 -20.87 -10.59 10.65
N ARG A 220 -21.80 -11.50 10.90
CA ARG A 220 -23.15 -11.51 10.32
C ARG A 220 -24.10 -10.55 11.02
N ASP A 221 -23.80 -10.16 12.25
CA ASP A 221 -24.64 -9.27 13.08
C ASP A 221 -23.95 -7.95 13.48
N GLY A 222 -22.72 -7.72 12.98
CA GLY A 222 -21.91 -6.53 13.24
C GLY A 222 -21.24 -6.47 14.62
N LYS A 223 -21.19 -7.59 15.36
CA LYS A 223 -20.63 -7.63 16.73
C LYS A 223 -19.23 -8.22 16.87
N GLU A 224 -18.72 -8.91 15.84
CA GLU A 224 -17.47 -9.69 15.96
C GLU A 224 -16.34 -9.17 15.07
N GLY A 225 -16.66 -8.58 13.91
CA GLY A 225 -15.72 -8.17 12.88
C GLY A 225 -15.95 -6.74 12.45
N SER A 226 -14.87 -6.05 12.08
CA SER A 226 -14.91 -4.67 11.60
C SER A 226 -15.35 -4.62 10.15
N TRP A 227 -16.15 -3.63 9.80
CA TRP A 227 -16.20 -3.15 8.42
C TRP A 227 -14.96 -2.30 8.15
N LEU A 228 -14.18 -2.73 7.18
CA LEU A 228 -13.00 -2.06 6.68
C LEU A 228 -13.35 -1.32 5.39
N GLY A 229 -12.64 -0.23 5.12
CA GLY A 229 -12.69 0.48 3.85
C GLY A 229 -11.29 0.70 3.32
N PHE A 230 -11.15 0.84 2.01
CA PHE A 230 -9.86 1.08 1.38
C PHE A 230 -9.89 2.34 0.52
N VAL A 231 -8.79 3.09 0.51
CA VAL A 231 -8.63 4.24 -0.36
C VAL A 231 -7.27 4.21 -1.05
N HIS A 232 -7.30 4.08 -2.37
CA HIS A 232 -6.20 4.52 -3.22
C HIS A 232 -6.44 5.96 -3.64
N ARG A 233 -5.59 6.86 -3.12
CA ARG A 233 -5.69 8.30 -3.38
C ARG A 233 -4.65 8.71 -4.41
N VAL A 234 -5.03 9.54 -5.37
CA VAL A 234 -4.11 10.27 -6.27
C VAL A 234 -4.37 11.76 -6.13
N ALA A 235 -3.37 12.52 -5.69
CA ALA A 235 -3.52 13.92 -5.34
C ALA A 235 -2.61 14.84 -6.15
N VAL A 236 -3.19 15.92 -6.66
CA VAL A 236 -2.53 16.92 -7.51
C VAL A 236 -1.81 16.24 -8.69
N PRO A 237 -2.56 15.67 -9.65
CA PRO A 237 -1.98 15.05 -10.85
C PRO A 237 -1.22 16.10 -11.67
N GLN A 238 -0.10 15.69 -12.28
CA GLN A 238 0.64 16.54 -13.22
C GLN A 238 -0.07 16.63 -14.57
N ASP A 239 -0.69 15.52 -15.00
CA ASP A 239 -1.51 15.44 -16.19
C ASP A 239 -2.92 14.96 -15.81
N ARG A 240 -3.90 15.83 -16.03
CA ARG A 240 -5.30 15.54 -15.72
C ARG A 240 -5.92 14.53 -16.68
N VAL A 241 -5.55 14.56 -17.97
CA VAL A 241 -6.10 13.62 -18.96
C VAL A 241 -5.61 12.21 -18.66
N ALA A 242 -4.31 12.07 -18.35
CA ALA A 242 -3.75 10.79 -17.92
C ALA A 242 -4.43 10.26 -16.65
N LEU A 243 -4.76 11.14 -15.69
CA LEU A 243 -5.52 10.72 -14.51
C LEU A 243 -6.94 10.28 -14.87
N GLU A 244 -7.66 11.02 -15.72
CA GLU A 244 -9.01 10.67 -16.17
C GLU A 244 -9.04 9.29 -16.86
N GLU A 245 -8.04 8.98 -17.69
CA GLU A 245 -7.88 7.66 -18.30
C GLU A 245 -7.60 6.58 -17.25
N TYR A 246 -6.68 6.84 -16.32
CA TYR A 246 -6.32 5.92 -15.25
C TYR A 246 -7.49 5.58 -14.32
N ILE A 247 -8.33 6.55 -13.95
CA ILE A 247 -9.45 6.27 -13.01
C ILE A 247 -10.66 5.64 -13.71
N LYS A 248 -10.78 5.80 -15.03
CA LYS A 248 -11.83 5.19 -15.85
C LYS A 248 -11.62 3.69 -15.98
N ASP A 249 -10.38 3.27 -16.13
CA ASP A 249 -9.97 1.87 -16.20
C ASP A 249 -8.69 1.64 -15.39
N PRO A 250 -8.78 1.59 -14.04
CA PRO A 250 -7.61 1.39 -13.20
C PRO A 250 -6.93 0.06 -13.54
N PRO A 251 -5.62 0.05 -13.84
CA PRO A 251 -4.92 -1.15 -14.32
C PRO A 251 -4.58 -2.10 -13.16
N TYR A 252 -5.62 -2.65 -12.53
CA TYR A 252 -5.52 -3.50 -11.36
C TYR A 252 -6.42 -4.72 -11.44
N ARG A 253 -5.95 -5.78 -10.81
CA ARG A 253 -6.75 -6.94 -10.43
C ARG A 253 -6.73 -7.06 -8.92
N LEU A 254 -7.90 -7.32 -8.35
CA LEU A 254 -8.14 -7.35 -6.91
C LEU A 254 -8.64 -8.73 -6.51
N PHE A 255 -7.99 -9.33 -5.51
CA PHE A 255 -8.30 -10.68 -5.06
C PHE A 255 -8.51 -10.69 -3.55
N ARG A 256 -9.61 -11.29 -3.09
CA ARG A 256 -9.69 -11.85 -1.74
C ARG A 256 -9.16 -13.28 -1.82
N VAL A 257 -8.19 -13.57 -0.97
CA VAL A 257 -7.47 -14.83 -0.93
C VAL A 257 -7.77 -15.49 0.41
N THR A 258 -8.37 -16.68 0.34
CA THR A 258 -8.94 -17.37 1.50
C THR A 258 -8.38 -18.78 1.58
N PRO A 259 -7.73 -19.18 2.69
CA PRO A 259 -7.29 -20.57 2.85
C PRO A 259 -8.46 -21.55 2.67
N VAL A 260 -8.23 -22.62 1.89
CA VAL A 260 -9.21 -23.71 1.77
C VAL A 260 -9.10 -24.66 2.94
N ASP A 261 -10.22 -25.27 3.33
CA ASP A 261 -10.22 -26.35 4.32
C ASP A 261 -9.49 -27.58 3.72
N PRO A 262 -8.42 -28.08 4.35
CA PRO A 262 -7.68 -29.23 3.83
C PRO A 262 -8.51 -30.52 3.81
N ALA A 263 -9.63 -30.61 4.54
CA ALA A 263 -10.53 -31.75 4.51
C ALA A 263 -11.47 -31.75 3.31
N THR A 264 -11.92 -30.57 2.85
CA THR A 264 -12.90 -30.44 1.75
C THR A 264 -12.26 -29.98 0.44
N GLY A 265 -11.13 -29.28 0.51
CA GLY A 265 -10.52 -28.59 -0.63
C GLY A 265 -11.25 -27.32 -1.03
N GLU A 266 -12.22 -26.86 -0.24
CA GLU A 266 -13.07 -25.70 -0.55
C GLU A 266 -12.93 -24.59 0.50
N VAL A 267 -13.32 -23.37 0.14
CA VAL A 267 -13.36 -22.25 1.09
C VAL A 267 -14.52 -22.49 2.08
N GLY A 268 -14.16 -22.73 3.34
CA GLY A 268 -15.13 -22.81 4.44
C GLY A 268 -15.51 -21.44 5.01
N ALA A 269 -16.45 -21.42 5.96
CA ALA A 269 -16.82 -20.20 6.67
C ALA A 269 -15.82 -19.81 7.77
N GLU A 270 -15.21 -20.81 8.41
CA GLU A 270 -14.31 -20.62 9.55
C GLU A 270 -12.85 -20.43 9.11
N PRO A 271 -12.03 -19.71 9.90
CA PRO A 271 -10.59 -19.69 9.72
C PRO A 271 -9.99 -21.10 9.87
N VAL A 272 -8.99 -21.41 9.05
CA VAL A 272 -8.28 -22.71 9.10
C VAL A 272 -6.79 -22.56 9.42
N LEU A 273 -6.28 -21.32 9.40
CA LEU A 273 -4.97 -20.98 9.93
C LEU A 273 -5.13 -20.29 11.28
N ALA A 274 -4.17 -20.51 12.17
CA ALA A 274 -4.17 -20.02 13.56
C ALA A 274 -3.08 -18.97 13.80
#